data_AF-A0A6G2D5G2-F1
#
_entry.id   AF-A0A6G2D5G2-F1
#
_cell.length_a   1.000
_cell.length_b   1.000
_cell.length_c   1.000
_cell.angle_alpha   90.00
_cell.angle_beta   90.00
_cell.angle_gamma   90.00
#
_symmetry.space_group_name_H-M   'P 1'
#
loop_
_entity.id
_entity.type
_entity.pdbx_description
1 polymer ?
#
loop_
_entity_poly.entity_id
_entity_poly.type
_entity_poly.pdbx_seq_one_letter_code
_entity_poly.pdbx_strand_id
1 'polypeptide(L)'
;SLRYRKPYMKRTEEFAKNFIIARTTNQTEYLKDKTGERRFLPIMADSRQQKKHPMEIDPDTIEQIWGEAVTIYRAGADLMFDENTEDELNIYREQFMYRDEVELQVLEYLDMPVPENWQNWSIQQQHQYTSKYFDNSSDFDPGSKKLD
;
A
#
# COMPACT_ATOMS: atom_id res chain seq x y z
N SER A 1 9.98 -22.32 4.20
CA SER A 1 9.15 -23.37 4.82
C SER A 1 8.12 -22.78 5.78
N LEU A 2 7.01 -23.48 6.02
CA LEU A 2 5.97 -23.13 6.99
C LEU A 2 6.14 -24.01 8.22
N ARG A 3 6.32 -23.42 9.40
CA ARG A 3 6.42 -24.15 10.67
C ARG A 3 5.11 -23.99 11.43
N TYR A 4 4.39 -25.09 11.61
CA TYR A 4 3.17 -25.08 12.41
C TYR A 4 2.96 -26.41 13.15
N ARG A 5 2.16 -26.36 14.21
CA ARG A 5 1.81 -27.54 15.01
C ARG A 5 0.40 -27.98 14.61
N LYS A 6 0.26 -29.18 14.06
CA LYS A 6 -1.04 -29.76 13.74
C LYS A 6 -1.89 -29.93 15.02
N PRO A 7 -3.23 -29.99 14.92
CA PRO A 7 -4.09 -30.30 16.05
C PRO A 7 -3.61 -31.58 16.76
N TYR A 8 -3.60 -31.57 18.09
CA TYR A 8 -3.20 -32.69 18.97
C TYR A 8 -1.74 -33.15 18.90
N MET A 9 -0.90 -32.57 18.03
CA MET A 9 0.54 -32.80 18.01
C MET A 9 1.26 -32.07 19.15
N LYS A 10 2.31 -32.68 19.70
CA LYS A 10 3.17 -32.09 20.74
C LYS A 10 4.29 -31.20 20.20
N ARG A 11 4.77 -31.45 18.98
CA ARG A 11 5.90 -30.75 18.38
C ARG A 11 5.48 -30.01 17.11
N THR A 12 6.16 -28.90 16.84
CA THR A 12 6.04 -28.16 15.59
C THR A 12 6.75 -28.91 14.48
N GLU A 13 6.07 -29.09 13.34
CA GLU A 13 6.65 -29.66 12.14
C GLU A 13 6.87 -28.56 11.09
N GLU A 14 7.79 -28.82 10.17
CA GLU A 14 8.14 -27.92 9.08
C GLU A 14 7.66 -28.48 7.74
N PHE A 15 6.98 -27.65 6.97
CA PHE A 15 6.36 -28.01 5.69
C PHE A 15 6.88 -27.12 4.57
N ALA A 16 6.92 -27.67 3.35
CA ALA A 16 7.13 -26.86 2.16
C ALA A 16 5.94 -25.90 1.97
N LYS A 17 6.22 -24.65 1.61
CA LYS A 17 5.18 -23.66 1.27
C LYS A 17 4.82 -23.86 -0.20
N ASN A 18 3.73 -24.57 -0.47
CA ASN A 18 3.30 -24.90 -1.84
C ASN A 18 2.01 -24.16 -2.22
N PHE A 19 1.73 -23.02 -1.61
CA PHE A 19 0.53 -22.24 -1.87
C PHE A 19 0.87 -20.75 -1.99
N ILE A 20 0.04 -20.07 -2.78
CA ILE A 20 -0.07 -18.62 -2.82
C ILE A 20 -1.39 -18.22 -2.17
N ILE A 21 -1.43 -17.04 -1.54
CA ILE A 21 -2.67 -16.47 -1.02
C ILE A 21 -3.01 -15.27 -1.90
N ALA A 22 -4.19 -15.29 -2.49
CA ALA A 22 -4.77 -14.16 -3.20
C ALA A 22 -6.01 -13.67 -2.46
N ARG A 23 -6.19 -12.36 -2.37
CA ARG A 23 -7.34 -11.71 -1.76
C ARG A 23 -7.72 -10.50 -2.60
N THR A 24 -9.02 -10.23 -2.69
CA THR A 24 -9.55 -8.99 -3.26
C THR A 24 -10.09 -8.09 -2.15
N THR A 25 -10.03 -6.79 -2.38
CA THR A 25 -10.58 -5.75 -1.48
C THR A 25 -11.07 -4.59 -2.33
N ASN A 26 -12.15 -3.95 -1.87
CA ASN A 26 -12.65 -2.71 -2.48
C ASN A 26 -11.99 -1.46 -1.89
N GLN A 27 -11.26 -1.61 -0.77
CA GLN A 27 -10.50 -0.53 -0.15
C GLN A 27 -9.11 -0.48 -0.79
N THR A 28 -8.73 0.69 -1.28
CA THR A 28 -7.37 0.95 -1.81
C THR A 28 -6.33 0.86 -0.69
N GLU A 29 -6.65 1.38 0.48
CA GLU A 29 -5.80 1.35 1.67
C GLU A 29 -6.19 0.17 2.56
N TYR A 30 -5.35 -0.86 2.61
CA TYR A 30 -5.65 -2.09 3.37
C TYR A 30 -4.44 -2.69 4.10
N LEU A 31 -3.24 -2.17 3.82
CA LEU A 31 -2.01 -2.56 4.45
C LEU A 31 -1.83 -1.79 5.76
N LYS A 32 -2.14 -2.44 6.89
CA LYS A 32 -2.12 -1.81 8.23
C LYS A 32 -0.82 -1.99 9.01
N ASP A 33 0.03 -2.93 8.63
CA ASP A 33 1.19 -3.34 9.40
C ASP A 33 2.46 -3.15 8.58
N LYS A 34 3.22 -2.09 8.90
CA LYS A 34 4.49 -1.70 8.27
C LYS A 34 5.51 -2.86 8.14
N THR A 35 5.41 -3.89 9.00
CA THR A 35 6.29 -5.07 8.99
C THR A 35 5.81 -6.21 8.08
N GLY A 36 4.53 -6.20 7.71
CA GLY A 36 3.81 -7.24 6.97
C GLY A 36 3.89 -7.10 5.45
N GLU A 37 4.14 -5.90 4.96
CA GLU A 37 3.69 -5.40 3.66
C GLU A 37 4.47 -5.87 2.46
N ARG A 38 5.79 -6.02 2.61
CA ARG A 38 6.68 -6.59 1.58
C ARG A 38 6.32 -8.03 1.15
N ARG A 39 5.36 -8.67 1.84
CA ARG A 39 4.87 -10.01 1.49
C ARG A 39 3.65 -9.99 0.57
N PHE A 40 3.13 -8.80 0.25
CA PHE A 40 2.01 -8.62 -0.66
C PHE A 40 2.48 -7.91 -1.93
N LEU A 41 1.95 -8.39 -3.06
CA LEU A 41 2.03 -7.71 -4.35
C LEU A 41 0.65 -7.09 -4.61
N PRO A 42 0.45 -5.79 -4.33
CA PRO A 42 -0.80 -5.12 -4.66
C PRO A 42 -0.98 -5.08 -6.17
N ILE A 43 -2.22 -5.24 -6.64
CA ILE A 43 -2.57 -5.09 -8.06
C ILE A 43 -3.83 -4.23 -8.10
N MET A 44 -3.69 -3.00 -8.60
CA MET A 44 -4.84 -2.12 -8.81
C MET A 44 -5.60 -2.57 -10.04
N ALA A 45 -6.82 -3.06 -9.85
CA ALA A 45 -7.69 -3.47 -10.95
C ALA A 45 -8.60 -2.30 -11.35
N ASP A 46 -8.61 -1.96 -12.64
CA ASP A 46 -9.54 -1.00 -13.24
C ASP A 46 -10.53 -1.73 -14.13
N SER A 47 -11.81 -1.73 -13.74
CA SER A 47 -12.89 -2.39 -14.49
C SER A 47 -13.10 -1.78 -15.88
N ARG A 48 -12.74 -0.50 -16.08
CA ARG A 48 -12.87 0.17 -17.38
C ARG A 48 -11.84 -0.33 -18.40
N GLN A 49 -10.72 -0.88 -17.92
CA GLN A 49 -9.65 -1.44 -18.76
C GLN A 49 -9.81 -2.94 -19.00
N GLN A 50 -10.88 -3.55 -18.47
CA GLN A 50 -11.15 -4.97 -18.63
C GLN A 50 -11.48 -5.30 -20.10
N LYS A 51 -10.63 -6.12 -20.75
CA LYS A 51 -10.85 -6.58 -22.12
C LYS A 51 -11.63 -7.89 -22.23
N LYS A 52 -11.53 -8.76 -21.22
CA LYS A 52 -12.21 -10.06 -21.17
C LYS A 52 -12.84 -10.27 -19.79
N HIS A 53 -14.03 -10.85 -19.76
CA HIS A 53 -14.68 -11.23 -18.51
C HIS A 53 -14.22 -12.65 -18.09
N PRO A 54 -13.75 -12.87 -16.85
CA PRO A 54 -13.23 -14.18 -16.42
C PRO A 54 -14.23 -15.34 -16.54
N MET A 55 -15.53 -15.06 -16.45
CA MET A 55 -16.58 -16.08 -16.59
C MET A 55 -17.00 -16.34 -18.04
N GLU A 56 -16.52 -15.53 -18.99
CA GLU A 56 -16.89 -15.59 -20.41
C GLU A 56 -15.68 -15.87 -21.30
N ILE A 57 -14.53 -16.22 -20.69
CA ILE A 57 -13.30 -16.45 -21.42
C ILE A 57 -13.36 -17.81 -22.12
N ASP A 58 -12.97 -17.82 -23.40
CA ASP A 58 -12.96 -19.02 -24.21
C ASP A 58 -11.91 -20.05 -23.73
N PRO A 59 -12.20 -21.37 -23.75
CA PRO A 59 -11.26 -22.40 -23.34
C PRO A 59 -9.89 -22.33 -24.03
N ASP A 60 -9.83 -22.01 -25.32
CA ASP A 60 -8.55 -21.94 -26.06
C ASP A 60 -7.68 -20.80 -25.51
N THR A 61 -8.30 -19.69 -25.06
CA THR A 61 -7.57 -18.60 -24.39
C THR A 61 -7.00 -19.06 -23.06
N ILE A 62 -7.74 -19.87 -22.28
CA ILE A 62 -7.26 -20.41 -21.01
C ILE A 62 -6.05 -21.32 -21.25
N GLU A 63 -6.15 -22.22 -22.24
CA GLU A 63 -5.05 -23.12 -22.62
C GLU A 63 -3.82 -22.33 -23.05
N GLN A 64 -3.99 -21.25 -23.82
CA GLN A 64 -2.88 -20.41 -24.23
C GLN A 64 -2.19 -19.72 -23.03
N ILE A 65 -2.96 -19.16 -22.09
CA ILE A 65 -2.40 -18.54 -20.87
C ILE A 65 -1.58 -19.56 -20.08
N TRP A 66 -2.10 -20.79 -19.91
CA TRP A 66 -1.35 -21.86 -19.25
C TRP A 66 -0.11 -22.30 -20.03
N GLY A 67 -0.21 -22.38 -21.36
CA GLY A 67 0.90 -22.70 -22.24
C GLY A 67 2.05 -21.69 -22.09
N GLU A 68 1.74 -20.41 -22.09
CA GLU A 68 2.71 -19.32 -21.87
C GLU A 68 3.33 -19.40 -20.48
N ALA A 69 2.52 -19.57 -19.42
CA ALA A 69 3.02 -19.69 -18.05
C ALA A 69 3.96 -20.90 -17.87
N VAL A 70 3.60 -22.06 -18.40
CA VAL A 70 4.42 -23.28 -18.37
C VAL A 70 5.71 -23.10 -19.17
N THR A 71 5.64 -22.40 -20.29
CA THR A 71 6.82 -22.11 -21.13
C THR A 71 7.82 -21.25 -20.37
N ILE A 72 7.36 -20.17 -19.73
CA ILE A 72 8.18 -19.29 -18.88
C ILE A 72 8.79 -20.07 -17.73
N TYR A 73 7.99 -20.91 -17.04
CA TYR A 73 8.49 -21.76 -15.96
C TYR A 73 9.59 -22.73 -16.42
N ARG A 74 9.37 -23.43 -17.54
CA ARG A 74 10.35 -24.38 -18.11
C ARG A 74 11.61 -23.71 -18.64
N ALA A 75 11.53 -22.45 -19.03
CA ALA A 75 12.69 -21.64 -19.41
C ALA A 75 13.56 -21.24 -18.20
N GLY A 76 13.12 -21.54 -16.96
CA GLY A 76 13.89 -21.26 -15.76
C GLY A 76 13.74 -19.83 -15.26
N ALA A 77 12.56 -19.22 -15.45
CA ALA A 77 12.28 -17.89 -14.94
C ALA A 77 12.56 -17.80 -13.42
N ASP A 78 13.22 -16.71 -13.03
CA ASP A 78 13.44 -16.42 -11.62
C ASP A 78 12.10 -16.07 -10.95
N LEU A 79 11.94 -16.54 -9.71
CA LEU A 79 10.77 -16.25 -8.87
C LEU A 79 11.02 -15.04 -7.96
N MET A 80 12.24 -14.50 -7.97
CA MET A 80 12.63 -13.29 -7.27
C MET A 80 12.66 -12.11 -8.24
N PHE A 81 12.30 -10.93 -7.75
CA PHE A 81 12.49 -9.68 -8.47
C PHE A 81 13.94 -9.21 -8.33
N ASP A 82 14.45 -8.52 -9.36
CA ASP A 82 15.71 -7.79 -9.25
C ASP A 82 15.56 -6.56 -8.33
N GLU A 83 16.69 -5.98 -7.94
CA GLU A 83 16.75 -4.89 -6.97
C GLU A 83 15.96 -3.65 -7.44
N ASN A 84 16.07 -3.28 -8.72
CA ASN A 84 15.36 -2.11 -9.24
C ASN A 84 13.84 -2.33 -9.22
N THR A 85 13.40 -3.53 -9.62
CA THR A 85 11.98 -3.90 -9.57
C THR A 85 11.46 -3.88 -8.13
N GLU A 86 12.24 -4.36 -7.15
CA GLU A 86 11.81 -4.35 -5.75
C GLU A 86 11.70 -2.91 -5.20
N ASP A 87 12.60 -2.01 -5.60
CA ASP A 87 12.54 -0.59 -5.24
C ASP A 87 11.29 0.10 -5.83
N GLU A 88 10.98 -0.16 -7.10
CA GLU A 88 9.73 0.33 -7.72
C GLU A 88 8.49 -0.22 -7.01
N LEU A 89 8.51 -1.51 -6.65
CA LEU A 89 7.42 -2.13 -5.89
C LEU A 89 7.27 -1.54 -4.48
N ASN A 90 8.36 -1.14 -3.83
CA ASN A 90 8.29 -0.48 -2.52
C ASN A 90 7.55 0.86 -2.64
N ILE A 91 7.92 1.69 -3.62
CA ILE A 91 7.23 2.97 -3.87
C ILE A 91 5.77 2.73 -4.22
N TYR A 92 5.48 1.74 -5.05
CA TYR A 92 4.11 1.41 -5.43
C TYR A 92 3.25 0.92 -4.25
N ARG A 93 3.82 0.12 -3.32
CA ARG A 93 3.12 -0.35 -2.12
C ARG A 93 2.67 0.79 -1.20
N GLU A 94 3.41 1.91 -1.17
CA GLU A 94 3.05 3.08 -0.35
C GLU A 94 1.64 3.63 -0.65
N GLN A 95 1.13 3.41 -1.87
CA GLN A 95 -0.21 3.84 -2.30
C GLN A 95 -1.35 3.01 -1.68
N PHE A 96 -1.04 1.83 -1.11
CA PHE A 96 -2.02 0.89 -0.54
C PHE A 96 -1.92 0.83 0.99
N MET A 97 -1.04 1.65 1.56
CA MET A 97 -0.81 1.79 2.99
C MET A 97 -1.99 2.43 3.67
N TYR A 98 -2.47 1.81 4.73
CA TYR A 98 -3.39 2.45 5.64
C TYR A 98 -2.62 3.54 6.41
N ARG A 99 -3.07 4.78 6.26
CA ARG A 99 -2.61 5.90 7.08
C ARG A 99 -3.63 6.10 8.19
N ASP A 100 -3.15 6.14 9.43
CA ASP A 100 -4.01 6.45 10.57
C ASP A 100 -4.52 7.90 10.45
N GLU A 101 -5.72 8.19 10.96
CA GLU A 101 -6.27 9.55 11.03
C GLU A 101 -5.32 10.50 11.77
N VAL A 102 -4.66 10.01 12.82
CA VAL A 102 -3.65 10.80 13.56
C VAL A 102 -2.42 11.06 12.70
N GLU A 103 -1.96 10.08 11.92
CA GLU A 103 -0.82 10.24 11.00
C GLU A 103 -1.16 11.25 9.90
N LEU A 104 -2.38 11.19 9.37
CA LEU A 104 -2.88 12.16 8.39
C LEU A 104 -2.94 13.59 8.98
N GLN A 105 -3.45 13.76 10.19
CA GLN A 105 -3.47 15.07 10.87
C GLN A 105 -2.07 15.63 11.11
N VAL A 106 -1.10 14.77 11.46
CA VAL A 106 0.30 15.19 11.63
C VAL A 106 0.89 15.61 10.29
N LEU A 107 0.67 14.85 9.21
CA LEU A 107 1.15 15.21 7.88
C LEU A 107 0.51 16.51 7.38
N GLU A 108 -0.79 16.68 7.59
CA GLU A 108 -1.52 17.91 7.26
C GLU A 108 -1.00 19.11 8.06
N TYR A 109 -0.65 18.92 9.35
CA TYR A 109 -0.01 19.95 10.15
C TYR A 109 1.38 20.35 9.60
N LEU A 110 2.18 19.38 9.17
CA LEU A 110 3.51 19.63 8.59
C LEU A 110 3.42 20.34 7.23
N ASP A 111 2.41 20.00 6.42
CA ASP A 111 2.18 20.61 5.11
C ASP A 111 1.39 21.93 5.17
N MET A 112 0.87 22.30 6.35
CA MET A 112 0.10 23.53 6.55
C MET A 112 0.89 24.77 6.10
N PRO A 113 0.29 25.67 5.31
CA PRO A 113 0.93 26.92 4.93
C PRO A 113 1.06 27.81 6.17
N VAL A 114 2.28 28.20 6.50
CA VAL A 114 2.61 29.03 7.67
C VAL A 114 3.17 30.39 7.23
N PRO A 115 2.92 31.47 8.01
CA PRO A 115 3.49 32.79 7.74
C PRO A 115 5.03 32.80 7.85
N GLU A 116 5.70 33.74 7.18
CA GLU A 116 7.17 33.79 7.16
C GLU A 116 7.82 33.92 8.54
N ASN A 117 7.12 34.55 9.49
CA ASN A 117 7.60 34.77 10.85
C ASN A 117 7.03 33.77 11.86
N TRP A 118 6.58 32.59 11.42
CA TRP A 118 6.00 31.54 12.26
C TRP A 118 6.83 31.21 13.51
N GLN A 119 8.15 31.10 13.37
CA GLN A 119 9.06 30.79 14.48
C GLN A 119 9.10 31.88 15.56
N ASN A 120 8.73 33.12 15.22
CA ASN A 120 8.70 34.24 16.16
C ASN A 120 7.36 34.37 16.90
N TRP A 121 6.35 33.57 16.52
CA TRP A 121 5.05 33.58 17.17
C TRP A 121 5.11 32.86 18.51
N SER A 122 4.30 33.33 19.47
CA SER A 122 4.10 32.61 20.71
C SER A 122 3.37 31.28 20.47
N ILE A 123 3.57 30.31 21.37
CA ILE A 123 2.88 29.00 21.33
C ILE A 123 1.36 29.18 21.22
N GLN A 124 0.79 30.19 21.89
CA GLN A 124 -0.64 30.48 21.83
C GLN A 124 -1.10 30.93 20.43
N GLN A 125 -0.32 31.79 19.76
CA GLN A 125 -0.62 32.26 18.41
C GLN A 125 -0.51 31.13 17.39
N GLN A 126 0.54 30.30 17.49
CA GLN A 126 0.71 29.11 16.67
C GLN A 126 -0.48 28.15 16.85
N HIS A 127 -0.86 27.86 18.10
CA HIS A 127 -2.01 27.00 18.40
C HIS A 127 -3.34 27.54 17.83
N GLN A 128 -3.61 28.83 17.99
CA GLN A 128 -4.82 29.47 17.45
C GLN A 128 -4.88 29.39 15.92
N TYR A 129 -3.76 29.63 15.25
CA TYR A 129 -3.66 29.55 13.79
C TYR A 129 -3.91 28.12 13.30
N THR A 130 -3.24 27.15 13.92
CA THR A 130 -3.42 25.73 13.61
C THR A 130 -4.88 25.29 13.82
N SER A 131 -5.51 25.69 14.93
CA SER A 131 -6.93 25.39 15.17
C SER A 131 -7.81 25.95 14.06
N LYS A 132 -7.63 27.22 13.68
CA LYS A 132 -8.40 27.84 12.59
C LYS A 132 -8.23 27.14 11.25
N TYR A 133 -7.03 26.63 10.96
CA TYR A 133 -6.73 25.86 9.76
C TYR A 133 -7.52 24.55 9.74
N PHE A 134 -7.42 23.74 10.80
CA PHE A 134 -8.14 22.46 10.90
C PHE A 134 -9.66 22.62 11.00
N ASP A 135 -10.14 23.71 11.62
CA ASP A 135 -11.57 24.03 11.71
C ASP A 135 -12.16 24.56 10.39
N ASN A 136 -11.34 24.73 9.33
CA ASN A 136 -11.73 25.34 8.06
C ASN A 136 -12.44 26.69 8.25
N SER A 137 -11.91 27.53 9.14
CA SER A 137 -12.51 28.83 9.46
C SER A 137 -12.54 29.76 8.25
N SER A 138 -13.66 30.47 8.02
CA SER A 138 -13.82 31.42 6.92
C SER A 138 -12.82 32.57 6.94
N ASP A 139 -12.30 32.89 8.12
CA ASP A 139 -11.41 34.03 8.36
C ASP A 139 -9.94 33.59 8.47
N PHE A 140 -9.63 32.38 7.98
CA PHE A 140 -8.27 31.88 7.91
C PHE A 140 -7.51 32.55 6.76
N ASP A 141 -6.36 33.13 7.09
CA ASP A 141 -5.45 33.75 6.12
C ASP A 141 -4.22 32.85 5.94
N PRO A 142 -4.09 32.13 4.80
CA PRO A 142 -3.00 31.19 4.58
C PRO A 142 -1.65 31.89 4.40
N GLY A 143 -0.64 31.39 5.08
CA GLY A 143 0.75 31.80 4.87
C GLY A 143 1.33 31.37 3.51
N SER A 144 2.59 31.73 3.28
CA SER A 144 3.29 31.48 2.01
C SER A 144 4.39 30.42 2.09
N LYS A 145 4.74 29.95 3.30
CA LYS A 145 5.83 28.98 3.52
C LYS A 145 5.30 27.66 4.08
N LYS A 146 6.08 26.60 3.94
CA LYS A 146 5.84 25.33 4.67
C LYS A 146 6.53 25.38 6.03
N LEU A 147 6.07 24.51 6.94
CA LEU A 147 6.74 24.29 8.22
C LEU A 147 8.13 23.67 7.93
N ASP A 148 9.18 24.28 8.49
CA ASP A 148 10.56 23.76 8.43
C ASP A 148 10.79 22.61 9.43
#